data_AF-A0A8J7WRJ5-F1
#
_entry.id   AF-A0A8J7WRJ5-F1
#
_cell.length_a   1.000
_cell.length_b   1.000
_cell.length_c   1.000
_cell.angle_alpha   90.00
_cell.angle_beta   90.00
_cell.angle_gamma   90.00
#
_symmetry.space_group_name_H-M   'P 1'
#
loop_
_entity.id
_entity.type
_entity.pdbx_description
1 polymer ?
#
loop_
_entity_poly.entity_id
_entity_poly.type
_entity_poly.pdbx_seq_one_letter_code
_entity_poly.pdbx_strand_id
1 'polypeptide(L)'
;ALACWQDFADQNGLDTLSDFAAYCRKNDGQVSTFVDFEFSTRPDGLPALEEHYDFHIPESHLKTGAPGASILGLKNKQAKVGMVFGTDAAIAENNWVVLKDDKSFFPPYDLAPCIRDEVLEEYPEVKGILLELVSSFPGGDQAANPDLVAEAQSVWQELNAKVDIEQMQPREVAHEYLVEHDLIQN
;
A
#
# COMPACT_ATOMS: atom_id res chain seq x y z
N ALA A 1 -0.84 5.01 -3.05
CA ALA A 1 -1.88 5.00 -2.00
C ALA A 1 -1.77 6.26 -1.14
N LEU A 2 -2.77 6.53 -0.31
CA LEU A 2 -2.69 7.55 0.75
C LEU A 2 -2.72 6.84 2.11
N ALA A 3 -1.90 7.30 3.04
CA ALA A 3 -1.88 6.81 4.41
C ALA A 3 -1.95 7.94 5.42
N CYS A 4 -2.43 7.63 6.62
CA CYS A 4 -2.52 8.54 7.74
C CYS A 4 -2.20 7.86 9.07
N TRP A 5 -2.04 8.64 10.13
CA TRP A 5 -1.83 8.07 11.46
C TRP A 5 -3.07 7.33 11.96
N GLN A 6 -2.87 6.24 12.70
CA GLN A 6 -3.96 5.47 13.33
C GLN A 6 -4.88 6.35 14.17
N ASP A 7 -4.32 7.23 15.02
CA ASP A 7 -5.13 8.09 15.89
C ASP A 7 -5.99 9.08 15.10
N PHE A 8 -5.49 9.58 13.96
CA PHE A 8 -6.26 10.43 13.06
C PHE A 8 -7.36 9.64 12.34
N ALA A 9 -7.06 8.42 11.88
CA ALA A 9 -8.04 7.54 11.25
C ALA A 9 -9.19 7.22 12.22
N ASP A 10 -8.87 6.75 13.42
CA ASP A 10 -9.84 6.35 14.45
C ASP A 10 -10.75 7.52 14.87
N GLN A 11 -10.15 8.70 15.10
CA GLN A 11 -10.90 9.89 15.54
C GLN A 11 -11.89 10.40 14.49
N ASN A 12 -11.62 10.14 13.21
CA ASN A 12 -12.40 10.69 12.10
C ASN A 12 -13.14 9.63 11.30
N GLY A 13 -13.01 8.34 11.68
CA GLY A 13 -13.64 7.21 11.01
C GLY A 13 -13.13 7.02 9.57
N LEU A 14 -11.80 7.06 9.38
CA LEU A 14 -11.19 6.91 8.06
C LEU A 14 -10.68 5.50 7.85
N ASP A 15 -11.26 4.79 6.88
CA ASP A 15 -10.83 3.45 6.45
C ASP A 15 -10.63 3.40 4.93
N THR A 16 -11.41 4.18 4.19
CA THR A 16 -11.39 4.24 2.73
C THR A 16 -11.03 5.62 2.17
N LEU A 17 -10.68 5.68 0.89
CA LEU A 17 -10.53 6.94 0.16
C LEU A 17 -11.86 7.70 0.06
N SER A 18 -13.00 7.00 -0.01
CA SER A 18 -14.33 7.63 0.09
C SER A 18 -14.55 8.32 1.43
N ASP A 19 -14.13 7.72 2.55
CA ASP A 19 -14.22 8.35 3.88
C ASP A 19 -13.35 9.59 3.96
N PHE A 20 -12.12 9.51 3.43
CA PHE A 20 -11.22 10.65 3.36
C PHE A 20 -11.77 11.78 2.49
N ALA A 21 -12.37 11.46 1.34
CA ALA A 21 -13.00 12.44 0.48
C ALA A 21 -14.19 13.13 1.18
N ALA A 22 -15.02 12.36 1.90
CA ALA A 22 -16.11 12.91 2.71
C ALA A 22 -15.58 13.80 3.85
N TYR A 23 -14.48 13.41 4.49
CA TYR A 23 -13.78 14.23 5.47
C TYR A 23 -13.27 15.53 4.86
N CYS A 24 -12.63 15.49 3.69
CA CYS A 24 -12.16 16.67 2.98
C CYS A 24 -13.31 17.62 2.68
N ARG A 25 -14.42 17.14 2.09
CA ARG A 25 -15.61 17.98 1.81
C ARG A 25 -16.18 18.62 3.08
N LYS A 26 -16.22 17.90 4.19
CA LYS A 26 -16.72 18.42 5.48
C LYS A 26 -15.84 19.53 6.07
N ASN A 27 -14.55 19.52 5.75
CA ASN A 27 -13.55 20.45 6.32
C ASN A 27 -12.98 21.41 5.26
N ASP A 28 -13.71 21.66 4.16
CA ASP A 28 -13.26 22.52 3.06
C ASP A 28 -11.87 22.18 2.52
N GLY A 29 -11.50 20.89 2.54
CA GLY A 29 -10.20 20.39 2.11
C GLY A 29 -9.04 20.72 3.05
N GLN A 30 -9.29 21.31 4.23
CA GLN A 30 -8.27 21.78 5.16
C GLN A 30 -7.65 20.63 5.98
N VAL A 31 -6.99 19.71 5.27
CA VAL A 31 -6.23 18.61 5.83
C VAL A 31 -4.80 18.67 5.29
N SER A 32 -3.84 18.82 6.20
CA SER A 32 -2.42 18.87 5.82
C SER A 32 -2.03 17.55 5.15
N THR A 33 -1.74 17.62 3.86
CA THR A 33 -1.45 16.47 3.00
C THR A 33 -0.09 16.64 2.35
N PHE A 34 0.68 15.56 2.24
CA PHE A 34 1.99 15.58 1.59
C PHE A 34 2.10 14.48 0.55
N VAL A 35 2.27 14.87 -0.71
CA VAL A 35 2.56 13.94 -1.82
C VAL A 35 3.89 14.28 -2.49
N ASP A 36 4.42 13.42 -3.35
CA ASP A 36 5.55 13.83 -4.18
C ASP A 36 5.09 14.77 -5.32
N PHE A 37 6.05 15.49 -5.90
CA PHE A 37 5.77 16.49 -6.94
C PHE A 37 5.22 15.88 -8.24
N GLU A 38 5.62 14.64 -8.55
CA GLU A 38 5.15 13.96 -9.74
C GLU A 38 3.65 13.64 -9.61
N PHE A 39 3.25 13.00 -8.51
CA PHE A 39 1.86 12.68 -8.23
C PHE A 39 0.97 13.92 -8.10
N SER A 40 1.47 15.04 -7.58
CA SER A 40 0.68 16.28 -7.47
C SER A 40 0.31 16.91 -8.82
N THR A 41 1.05 16.60 -9.89
CA THR A 41 0.91 17.28 -11.19
C THR A 41 0.50 16.35 -12.34
N ARG A 42 0.71 15.04 -12.19
CA ARG A 42 0.35 14.07 -13.22
C ARG A 42 -1.16 14.05 -13.51
N PRO A 43 -1.57 13.90 -14.79
CA PRO A 43 -2.98 13.80 -15.14
C PRO A 43 -3.70 12.61 -14.50
N ASP A 44 -2.98 11.51 -14.23
CA ASP A 44 -3.47 10.32 -13.53
C ASP A 44 -3.08 10.31 -12.03
N GLY A 45 -2.61 11.44 -11.52
CA GLY A 45 -2.17 11.63 -10.14
C GLY A 45 -3.25 12.19 -9.22
N LEU A 46 -2.85 13.06 -8.29
CA LEU A 46 -3.74 13.71 -7.33
C LEU A 46 -4.93 14.45 -7.98
N PRO A 47 -4.77 15.20 -9.10
CA PRO A 47 -5.90 15.87 -9.74
C PRO A 47 -7.02 14.91 -10.18
N ALA A 48 -6.68 13.77 -10.76
CA ALA A 48 -7.68 12.77 -11.15
C ALA A 48 -8.23 12.00 -9.94
N LEU A 49 -7.43 11.80 -8.89
CA LEU A 49 -7.91 11.21 -7.65
C LEU A 49 -8.96 12.11 -6.98
N GLU A 50 -8.69 13.41 -6.92
CA GLU A 50 -9.60 14.46 -6.45
C GLU A 50 -10.92 14.45 -7.23
N GLU A 51 -10.86 14.38 -8.56
CA GLU A 51 -12.04 14.28 -9.43
C GLU A 51 -12.84 12.99 -9.19
N HIS A 52 -12.16 11.83 -9.15
CA HIS A 52 -12.81 10.51 -9.03
C HIS A 52 -13.56 10.35 -7.69
N TYR A 53 -13.01 10.92 -6.62
CA TYR A 53 -13.57 10.84 -5.28
C TYR A 53 -14.38 12.08 -4.84
N ASP A 54 -14.44 13.11 -5.69
CA ASP A 54 -15.14 14.38 -5.47
C ASP A 54 -14.63 15.13 -4.22
N PHE A 55 -13.33 15.37 -4.14
CA PHE A 55 -12.73 16.20 -3.09
C PHE A 55 -11.65 17.11 -3.67
N HIS A 56 -11.19 18.07 -2.86
CA HIS A 56 -10.09 18.94 -3.22
C HIS A 56 -9.26 19.30 -2.00
N ILE A 57 -7.94 19.36 -2.15
CA ILE A 57 -7.00 19.83 -1.14
C ILE A 57 -6.41 21.16 -1.62
N PRO A 58 -6.70 22.29 -0.95
CA PRO A 58 -6.13 23.58 -1.31
C PRO A 58 -4.60 23.56 -1.27
N GLU A 59 -3.95 24.30 -2.18
CA GLU A 59 -2.48 24.42 -2.22
C GLU A 59 -1.87 24.84 -0.86
N SER A 60 -2.60 25.61 -0.05
CA SER A 60 -2.16 26.01 1.29
C SER A 60 -2.05 24.84 2.30
N HIS A 61 -2.68 23.72 2.01
CA HIS A 61 -2.68 22.48 2.80
C HIS A 61 -1.99 21.32 2.09
N LEU A 62 -1.55 21.50 0.85
CA LEU A 62 -0.82 20.52 0.07
C LEU A 62 0.68 20.81 0.07
N LYS A 63 1.47 19.87 0.60
CA LYS A 63 2.92 19.86 0.49
C LYS A 63 3.34 18.93 -0.64
N THR A 64 4.38 19.34 -1.36
CA THR A 64 4.98 18.55 -2.45
C THR A 64 6.48 18.44 -2.26
N GLY A 65 7.10 17.34 -2.69
CA GLY A 65 8.53 17.11 -2.50
C GLY A 65 9.09 16.02 -3.41
N ALA A 66 10.35 15.66 -3.19
CA ALA A 66 10.99 14.53 -3.87
C ALA A 66 10.33 13.20 -3.44
N PRO A 67 10.50 12.11 -4.22
CA PRO A 67 10.04 10.78 -3.83
C PRO A 67 10.50 10.41 -2.41
N GLY A 68 9.58 9.85 -1.62
CA GLY A 68 9.81 9.50 -0.20
C GLY A 68 9.72 10.68 0.79
N ALA A 69 9.63 11.94 0.34
CA ALA A 69 9.48 13.08 1.25
C ALA A 69 8.16 13.08 2.02
N SER A 70 7.08 12.55 1.43
CA SER A 70 5.78 12.37 2.06
C SER A 70 5.83 11.42 3.26
N ILE A 71 6.56 10.30 3.15
CA ILE A 71 6.80 9.33 4.23
C ILE A 71 7.51 10.01 5.39
N LEU A 72 8.59 10.76 5.11
CA LEU A 72 9.30 11.53 6.14
C LEU A 72 8.41 12.60 6.77
N GLY A 73 7.55 13.23 5.98
CA GLY A 73 6.55 14.19 6.43
C GLY A 73 5.54 13.58 7.40
N LEU A 74 5.03 12.39 7.11
CA LEU A 74 4.16 11.62 8.01
C LEU A 74 4.89 11.25 9.31
N LYS A 75 6.10 10.71 9.22
CA LYS A 75 6.93 10.30 10.37
C LYS A 75 7.22 11.47 11.32
N ASN A 76 7.54 12.64 10.77
CA ASN A 76 7.84 13.85 11.54
C ASN A 76 6.62 14.68 11.92
N LYS A 77 5.40 14.14 11.76
CA LYS A 77 4.14 14.82 12.04
C LYS A 77 3.91 16.15 11.30
N GLN A 78 4.49 16.29 10.10
CA GLN A 78 4.40 17.50 9.29
C GLN A 78 3.15 17.55 8.38
N ALA A 79 2.51 16.41 8.15
CA ALA A 79 1.25 16.25 7.43
C ALA A 79 0.43 15.13 8.06
N LYS A 80 -0.90 15.24 8.06
CA LYS A 80 -1.80 14.22 8.62
C LYS A 80 -2.02 13.05 7.65
N VAL A 81 -1.96 13.35 6.36
CA VAL A 81 -2.11 12.39 5.26
C VAL A 81 -0.91 12.50 4.35
N GLY A 82 -0.41 11.37 3.87
CA GLY A 82 0.74 11.33 2.97
C GLY A 82 0.61 10.26 1.90
N MET A 83 1.21 10.53 0.74
CA MET A 83 1.39 9.52 -0.29
C MET A 83 2.40 8.48 0.14
N VAL A 84 2.05 7.21 -0.05
CA VAL A 84 2.90 6.04 0.18
C VAL A 84 2.65 5.01 -0.94
N PHE A 85 3.58 4.08 -1.12
CA PHE A 85 3.27 2.79 -1.72
C PHE A 85 2.59 1.91 -0.67
N GLY A 86 1.59 1.13 -1.08
CA GLY A 86 0.79 0.31 -0.16
C GLY A 86 1.61 -0.73 0.61
N THR A 87 2.84 -1.04 0.18
CA THR A 87 3.73 -2.04 0.78
C THR A 87 4.95 -1.41 1.47
N ASP A 88 5.01 -0.09 1.63
CA ASP A 88 6.16 0.59 2.26
C ASP A 88 6.36 0.10 3.71
N ALA A 89 7.59 -0.29 4.04
CA ALA A 89 8.00 -0.74 5.38
C ALA A 89 7.67 0.26 6.51
N ALA A 90 7.72 1.56 6.21
CA ALA A 90 7.45 2.62 7.16
C ALA A 90 6.00 2.59 7.70
N ILE A 91 5.07 1.96 6.96
CA ILE A 91 3.68 1.80 7.39
C ILE A 91 3.61 0.91 8.64
N ALA A 92 4.23 -0.27 8.58
CA ALA A 92 4.30 -1.21 9.71
C ALA A 92 5.06 -0.60 10.90
N GLU A 93 6.22 0.03 10.67
CA GLU A 93 7.04 0.66 11.72
C GLU A 93 6.26 1.69 12.55
N ASN A 94 5.41 2.49 11.87
CA ASN A 94 4.74 3.64 12.48
C ASN A 94 3.25 3.38 12.74
N ASN A 95 2.76 2.16 12.48
CA ASN A 95 1.36 1.77 12.58
C ASN A 95 0.44 2.78 11.89
N TRP A 96 0.72 3.07 10.61
CA TRP A 96 -0.11 3.93 9.79
C TRP A 96 -1.23 3.15 9.13
N VAL A 97 -2.35 3.82 8.89
CA VAL A 97 -3.49 3.29 8.16
C VAL A 97 -3.34 3.67 6.69
N VAL A 98 -3.26 2.69 5.81
CA VAL A 98 -3.42 2.89 4.37
C VAL A 98 -4.90 2.93 4.06
N LEU A 99 -5.36 4.01 3.43
CA LEU A 99 -6.76 4.17 3.05
C LEU A 99 -7.08 3.25 1.87
N LYS A 100 -8.08 2.40 2.03
CA LYS A 100 -8.53 1.46 0.98
C LYS A 100 -9.09 2.22 -0.22
N ASP A 101 -8.68 1.81 -1.40
CA ASP A 101 -9.18 2.35 -2.67
C ASP A 101 -10.50 1.67 -3.06
N ASP A 102 -11.59 2.07 -2.39
CA ASP A 102 -12.90 1.44 -2.49
C ASP A 102 -13.61 1.62 -3.85
N LYS A 103 -13.13 2.57 -4.67
CA LYS A 103 -13.62 2.82 -6.04
C LYS A 103 -12.60 2.46 -7.13
N SER A 104 -11.53 1.74 -6.78
CA SER A 104 -10.53 1.22 -7.73
C SER A 104 -9.96 2.30 -8.68
N PHE A 105 -9.53 3.43 -8.11
CA PHE A 105 -8.88 4.50 -8.86
C PHE A 105 -7.48 4.09 -9.35
N PHE A 106 -6.68 3.52 -8.46
CA PHE A 106 -5.33 3.09 -8.80
C PHE A 106 -5.37 1.82 -9.66
N PRO A 107 -4.49 1.71 -10.67
CA PRO A 107 -4.34 0.46 -11.41
C PRO A 107 -4.02 -0.70 -10.48
N PRO A 108 -4.47 -1.93 -10.81
CA PRO A 108 -4.10 -3.11 -10.04
C PRO A 108 -2.59 -3.36 -10.16
N TYR A 109 -1.93 -3.43 -9.02
CA TYR A 109 -0.51 -3.80 -8.88
C TYR A 109 -0.36 -5.03 -8.00
N ASP A 110 -1.27 -5.99 -8.17
CA ASP A 110 -1.24 -7.27 -7.45
C ASP A 110 -0.04 -8.10 -7.89
N LEU A 111 0.62 -8.75 -6.94
CA LEU A 111 1.82 -9.53 -7.19
C LEU A 111 1.45 -10.93 -7.69
N ALA A 112 1.93 -11.28 -8.88
CA ALA A 112 1.71 -12.59 -9.48
C ALA A 112 3.03 -13.18 -10.01
N PRO A 113 3.32 -14.47 -9.76
CA PRO A 113 4.42 -15.16 -10.40
C PRO A 113 4.22 -15.25 -11.92
N CYS A 114 5.22 -14.82 -12.70
CA CYS A 114 5.22 -14.93 -14.15
C CYS A 114 6.33 -15.90 -14.59
N ILE A 115 5.95 -16.95 -15.32
CA ILE A 115 6.86 -17.98 -15.83
C ILE A 115 6.76 -18.08 -17.35
N ARG A 116 7.89 -18.35 -18.02
CA ARG A 116 7.89 -18.61 -19.47
C ARG A 116 7.25 -19.97 -19.75
N ASP A 117 6.44 -20.04 -20.81
CA ASP A 117 5.76 -21.28 -21.22
C ASP A 117 6.72 -22.45 -21.37
N GLU A 118 7.85 -22.27 -22.08
CA GLU A 118 8.87 -23.33 -22.27
C GLU A 118 9.39 -23.92 -20.94
N VAL A 119 9.54 -23.10 -19.90
CA VAL A 119 10.02 -23.56 -18.59
C VAL A 119 8.92 -24.30 -17.85
N LEU A 120 7.67 -23.84 -17.98
CA LEU A 120 6.53 -24.51 -17.36
C LEU A 120 6.19 -25.85 -18.04
N GLU A 121 6.43 -25.97 -19.34
CA GLU A 121 6.34 -27.24 -20.07
C GLU A 121 7.40 -28.25 -19.62
N GLU A 122 8.63 -27.78 -19.36
CA GLU A 122 9.72 -28.62 -18.85
C GLU A 122 9.53 -29.02 -17.37
N TYR A 123 9.03 -28.10 -16.54
CA TYR A 123 8.83 -28.28 -15.09
C TYR A 123 7.37 -27.98 -14.68
N PRO A 124 6.41 -28.82 -15.04
CA PRO A 124 4.98 -28.58 -14.78
C PRO A 124 4.64 -28.50 -13.28
N GLU A 125 5.43 -29.12 -12.41
CA GLU A 125 5.30 -29.07 -10.95
C GLU A 125 5.42 -27.65 -10.38
N VAL A 126 6.17 -26.76 -11.07
CA VAL A 126 6.41 -25.38 -10.62
C VAL A 126 5.10 -24.60 -10.49
N LYS A 127 4.11 -24.89 -11.34
CA LYS A 127 2.78 -24.26 -11.23
C LYS A 127 2.13 -24.55 -9.88
N GLY A 128 2.16 -25.81 -9.41
CA GLY A 128 1.58 -26.18 -8.13
C GLY A 128 2.26 -25.44 -6.97
N ILE A 129 3.60 -25.47 -6.98
CA ILE A 129 4.43 -24.82 -5.95
C ILE A 129 4.16 -23.31 -5.89
N LEU A 130 4.10 -22.63 -7.03
CA LEU A 130 3.83 -21.19 -7.08
C LEU A 130 2.40 -20.86 -6.66
N LEU A 131 1.41 -21.72 -6.96
CA LEU A 131 0.04 -21.52 -6.51
C LEU A 131 -0.12 -21.75 -5.00
N GLU A 132 0.63 -22.69 -4.41
CA GLU A 132 0.70 -22.87 -2.96
C GLU A 132 1.27 -21.62 -2.29
N LEU A 133 2.35 -21.05 -2.85
CA LEU A 133 2.89 -19.76 -2.39
C LEU A 133 1.86 -18.62 -2.52
N VAL A 134 1.19 -18.50 -3.67
CA VAL A 134 0.16 -17.45 -3.83
C VAL A 134 -0.94 -17.62 -2.78
N SER A 135 -1.38 -18.86 -2.54
CA SER A 135 -2.43 -19.18 -1.56
C SER A 135 -2.03 -18.90 -0.11
N SER A 136 -0.74 -18.74 0.21
CA SER A 136 -0.29 -18.35 1.55
C SER A 136 -0.49 -16.86 1.84
N PHE A 137 -0.68 -16.03 0.81
CA PHE A 137 -1.01 -14.62 0.98
C PHE A 137 -2.53 -14.41 1.09
N PRO A 138 -2.99 -13.41 1.85
CA PRO A 138 -4.41 -13.03 1.88
C PRO A 138 -4.98 -12.84 0.48
N GLY A 139 -6.17 -13.37 0.25
CA GLY A 139 -6.84 -13.38 -1.05
C GLY A 139 -6.39 -14.51 -1.99
N GLY A 140 -5.13 -14.96 -1.93
CA GLY A 140 -4.64 -16.05 -2.76
C GLY A 140 -4.89 -15.81 -4.25
N ASP A 141 -5.60 -16.74 -4.90
CA ASP A 141 -6.00 -16.67 -6.31
C ASP A 141 -7.38 -16.03 -6.53
N GLN A 142 -8.01 -15.49 -5.49
CA GLN A 142 -9.32 -14.83 -5.58
C GLN A 142 -9.22 -13.50 -6.31
N ALA A 143 -10.34 -13.07 -6.90
CA ALA A 143 -10.44 -11.75 -7.50
C ALA A 143 -10.19 -10.66 -6.44
N ALA A 144 -9.29 -9.73 -6.75
CA ALA A 144 -8.94 -8.63 -5.88
C ALA A 144 -10.17 -7.80 -5.50
N ASN A 145 -10.28 -7.47 -4.21
CA ASN A 145 -11.19 -6.47 -3.69
C ASN A 145 -10.43 -5.61 -2.66
N PRO A 146 -10.95 -4.42 -2.30
CA PRO A 146 -10.21 -3.49 -1.45
C PRO A 146 -9.76 -4.07 -0.10
N ASP A 147 -10.56 -4.96 0.50
CA ASP A 147 -10.21 -5.58 1.79
C ASP A 147 -9.10 -6.61 1.62
N LEU A 148 -9.20 -7.51 0.63
CA LEU A 148 -8.14 -8.49 0.34
C LEU A 148 -6.82 -7.82 -0.05
N VAL A 149 -6.89 -6.74 -0.84
CA VAL A 149 -5.70 -5.96 -1.21
C VAL A 149 -5.05 -5.34 0.03
N ALA A 150 -5.84 -4.79 0.94
CA ALA A 150 -5.32 -4.22 2.19
C ALA A 150 -4.69 -5.28 3.11
N GLU A 151 -5.33 -6.44 3.23
CA GLU A 151 -4.80 -7.57 4.00
C GLU A 151 -3.48 -8.08 3.41
N ALA A 152 -3.42 -8.27 2.08
CA ALA A 152 -2.19 -8.68 1.41
C ALA A 152 -1.08 -7.63 1.55
N GLN A 153 -1.42 -6.34 1.41
CA GLN A 153 -0.47 -5.24 1.63
C GLN A 153 0.11 -5.25 3.03
N SER A 154 -0.70 -5.53 4.06
CA SER A 154 -0.21 -5.62 5.44
C SER A 154 0.87 -6.70 5.60
N VAL A 155 0.70 -7.89 4.99
CA VAL A 155 1.74 -8.93 4.99
C VAL A 155 3.03 -8.41 4.33
N TRP A 156 2.93 -7.73 3.19
CA TRP A 156 4.09 -7.16 2.51
C TRP A 156 4.77 -6.03 3.28
N GLN A 157 4.01 -5.19 4.00
CA GLN A 157 4.57 -4.15 4.85
C GLN A 157 5.46 -4.75 5.94
N GLU A 158 5.02 -5.84 6.58
CA GLU A 158 5.78 -6.56 7.61
C GLU A 158 7.04 -7.22 7.02
N LEU A 159 6.92 -7.91 5.88
CA LEU A 159 8.07 -8.52 5.21
C LEU A 159 9.11 -7.47 4.79
N ASN A 160 8.67 -6.33 4.25
CA ASN A 160 9.57 -5.23 3.89
C ASN A 160 10.15 -4.56 5.13
N ALA A 161 9.43 -4.47 6.26
CA ALA A 161 9.95 -3.94 7.50
C ALA A 161 11.10 -4.76 8.07
N LYS A 162 11.01 -6.10 8.04
CA LYS A 162 12.12 -7.00 8.41
C LYS A 162 13.40 -6.71 7.60
N VAL A 163 13.26 -6.37 6.32
CA VAL A 163 14.40 -6.03 5.45
C VAL A 163 14.90 -4.61 5.70
N ASP A 164 14.03 -3.61 5.51
CA ASP A 164 14.43 -2.21 5.43
C ASP A 164 14.72 -1.59 6.80
N ILE A 165 14.11 -2.11 7.87
CA ILE A 165 14.22 -1.56 9.22
C ILE A 165 15.03 -2.49 10.12
N GLU A 166 14.71 -3.79 10.14
CA GLU A 166 15.44 -4.76 10.97
C GLU A 166 16.76 -5.22 10.31
N GLN A 167 17.00 -4.83 9.05
CA GLN A 167 18.24 -5.12 8.31
C GLN A 167 18.50 -6.62 8.12
N MET A 168 17.45 -7.44 8.15
CA MET A 168 17.54 -8.86 7.82
C MET A 168 17.83 -9.05 6.33
N GLN A 169 18.50 -10.14 5.97
CA GLN A 169 18.72 -10.42 4.55
C GLN A 169 17.38 -10.81 3.90
N PRO A 170 17.06 -10.31 2.69
CA PRO A 170 15.81 -10.68 2.00
C PRO A 170 15.63 -12.19 1.85
N ARG A 171 16.74 -12.92 1.68
CA ARG A 171 16.74 -14.39 1.62
C ARG A 171 16.30 -15.03 2.94
N GLU A 172 16.73 -14.49 4.07
CA GLU A 172 16.37 -14.99 5.39
C GLU A 172 14.89 -14.71 5.68
N VAL A 173 14.42 -13.49 5.40
CA VAL A 173 13.01 -13.12 5.54
C VAL A 173 12.10 -14.01 4.68
N ALA A 174 12.46 -14.23 3.42
CA ALA A 174 11.71 -15.13 2.54
C ALA A 174 11.73 -16.58 3.07
N HIS A 175 12.88 -17.07 3.54
CA HIS A 175 12.99 -18.43 4.09
C HIS A 175 12.12 -18.60 5.34
N GLU A 176 12.17 -17.66 6.27
CA GLU A 176 11.32 -17.66 7.47
C GLU A 176 9.84 -17.67 7.09
N TYR A 177 9.41 -16.79 6.18
CA TYR A 177 8.02 -16.76 5.72
C TYR A 177 7.58 -18.12 5.15
N LEU A 178 8.41 -18.74 4.29
CA LEU A 178 8.10 -20.05 3.70
C LEU A 178 8.04 -21.17 4.75
N VAL A 179 8.91 -21.15 5.77
CA VAL A 179 8.87 -22.12 6.88
C VAL A 179 7.65 -21.90 7.77
N GLU A 180 7.32 -20.65 8.11
CA GLU A 180 6.16 -20.30 8.95
C GLU A 180 4.82 -20.70 8.31
N HIS A 181 4.76 -20.77 6.98
CA HIS A 181 3.58 -21.15 6.21
C HIS A 181 3.62 -22.62 5.72
N ASP A 182 4.52 -23.44 6.28
CA ASP A 182 4.67 -24.88 5.95
C ASP A 182 4.96 -25.17 4.46
N LEU A 183 5.50 -24.19 3.71
CA LEU A 183 5.81 -24.33 2.28
C LEU A 183 7.17 -25.02 2.05
N ILE A 184 8.09 -24.90 3.02
CA ILE A 184 9.39 -25.60 3.02
C ILE A 184 9.75 -26.10 4.42
N GLN A 185 10.73 -27.00 4.50
CA GLN A 185 11.32 -27.43 5.77
C GLN A 185 12.56 -26.60 6.12
N ASN A 186 12.84 -26.48 7.42
CA ASN A 186 14.01 -25.78 7.99
C ASN A 186 15.31 -26.59 7.85
#